data_AF-B7P6S2-F1
#
_entry.id   AF-B7P6S2-F1
#
_cell.length_a   1.000
_cell.length_b   1.000
_cell.length_c   1.000
_cell.angle_alpha   90.00
_cell.angle_beta   90.00
_cell.angle_gamma   90.00
#
_symmetry.space_group_name_H-M   'P 1'
#
loop_
_entity.id
_entity.type
_entity.pdbx_description
1 polymer ?
#
loop_
_entity_poly.entity_id
_entity_poly.type
_entity_poly.pdbx_seq_one_letter_code
_entity_poly.pdbx_strand_id
1 'polypeptide(L)'
;MPGRCHCVDKNGTRIFGTALHSEADEMHCNCSRLQALSMAVAPEGRLRCTANGNLSPLQCSDTHCYCLTPDGRLDGPPIPIKEPIQRLKCFNANFGHAGNPVLTRCLHERKEAVQRFGKKQGAFITELNHDPPTCDPDGSYAPRQCKGNKCYCVSPSGKEYDMEKYSVPRYSKEAEEMTCNCLREQQLLWDAGPSVASSMLVTTFRLQRCARNGNYLPMQCTTPSSCRCVDSDGYQNSPDVMAWERKRLKCYKEEYDQYFRDEIEDL
;
A
#
# COMPACT_ATOMS: atom_id res chain seq x y z
N MET A 1 -8.23 -9.18 -14.35
CA MET A 1 -6.75 -9.29 -14.39
C MET A 1 -6.31 -10.01 -13.12
N PRO A 2 -5.75 -11.24 -13.16
CA PRO A 2 -5.58 -12.03 -11.94
C PRO A 2 -4.10 -12.30 -11.65
N GLY A 3 -3.45 -11.35 -10.98
CA GLY A 3 -2.20 -11.61 -10.24
C GLY A 3 -2.32 -11.26 -8.76
N ARG A 4 -3.33 -10.46 -8.40
CA ARG A 4 -3.55 -9.92 -7.08
C ARG A 4 -5.03 -9.67 -6.81
N CYS A 5 -5.36 -9.55 -5.53
CA CYS A 5 -6.65 -9.10 -5.01
C CYS A 5 -6.40 -7.92 -4.05
N HIS A 6 -7.38 -7.04 -3.92
CA HIS A 6 -7.35 -5.94 -2.96
C HIS A 6 -8.69 -5.82 -2.23
N CYS A 7 -8.67 -5.27 -1.02
CA CYS A 7 -9.88 -5.06 -0.25
C CYS A 7 -10.67 -3.85 -0.77
N VAL A 8 -11.99 -3.95 -0.73
CA VAL A 8 -12.91 -2.85 -1.02
C VAL A 8 -13.90 -2.65 0.13
N ASP A 9 -14.40 -1.42 0.29
CA ASP A 9 -15.46 -1.11 1.24
C ASP A 9 -16.85 -1.57 0.74
N LYS A 10 -17.93 -1.09 1.37
CA LYS A 10 -19.31 -1.41 0.96
C LYS A 10 -19.73 -0.79 -0.37
N ASN A 11 -19.05 0.26 -0.82
CA ASN A 11 -19.32 0.99 -2.06
C ASN A 11 -18.42 0.52 -3.21
N GLY A 12 -17.53 -0.44 -2.96
CA GLY A 12 -16.53 -0.89 -3.94
C GLY A 12 -15.30 0.01 -4.01
N THR A 13 -15.15 0.98 -3.12
CA THR A 13 -13.94 1.81 -3.05
C THR A 13 -12.81 1.01 -2.43
N ARG A 14 -11.62 1.04 -3.07
CA ARG A 14 -10.43 0.37 -2.56
C ARG A 14 -10.06 0.87 -1.16
N ILE A 15 -9.77 -0.08 -0.27
CA ILE A 15 -9.27 0.15 1.08
C ILE A 15 -7.97 -0.63 1.29
N PHE A 16 -7.33 -0.44 2.45
CA PHE A 16 -6.12 -1.17 2.81
C PHE A 16 -6.31 -2.69 2.71
N GLY A 17 -5.27 -3.42 2.31
CA GLY A 17 -5.29 -4.87 2.14
C GLY A 17 -5.08 -5.27 0.69
N THR A 18 -3.97 -5.94 0.40
CA THR A 18 -3.65 -6.46 -0.92
C THR A 18 -2.93 -7.80 -0.75
N ALA A 19 -3.26 -8.76 -1.60
CA ALA A 19 -2.71 -10.10 -1.56
C ALA A 19 -2.48 -10.62 -2.98
N LEU A 20 -1.69 -11.68 -3.10
CA LEU A 20 -1.61 -12.40 -4.36
C LEU A 20 -2.94 -13.06 -4.66
N HIS A 21 -3.23 -13.28 -5.95
CA HIS A 21 -4.47 -13.95 -6.33
C HIS A 21 -4.56 -15.37 -5.76
N SER A 22 -3.43 -16.05 -5.57
CA SER A 22 -3.34 -17.37 -4.93
C SER A 22 -3.76 -17.37 -3.46
N GLU A 23 -3.82 -16.20 -2.81
CA GLU A 23 -4.19 -16.03 -1.40
C GLU A 23 -5.64 -15.53 -1.26
N ALA A 24 -6.40 -15.48 -2.35
CA ALA A 24 -7.75 -14.89 -2.37
C ALA A 24 -8.71 -15.59 -1.40
N ASP A 25 -8.64 -16.92 -1.28
CA ASP A 25 -9.50 -17.70 -0.38
C ASP A 25 -9.24 -17.39 1.10
N GLU A 26 -8.03 -16.93 1.42
CA GLU A 26 -7.62 -16.54 2.76
C GLU A 26 -7.77 -15.02 3.01
N MET A 27 -8.25 -14.25 2.02
CA MET A 27 -8.37 -12.79 2.09
C MET A 27 -9.83 -12.38 2.38
N HIS A 28 -10.17 -12.19 3.65
CA HIS A 28 -11.51 -11.84 4.10
C HIS A 28 -11.75 -10.33 4.26
N CYS A 29 -10.68 -9.53 4.36
CA CYS A 29 -10.74 -8.07 4.51
C CYS A 29 -11.51 -7.57 5.75
N ASN A 30 -11.73 -8.44 6.75
CA ASN A 30 -12.58 -8.13 7.89
C ASN A 30 -12.01 -6.97 8.74
N CYS A 31 -10.70 -6.90 8.95
CA CYS A 31 -10.07 -5.78 9.65
C CYS A 31 -10.13 -4.48 8.85
N SER A 32 -9.78 -4.53 7.57
CA SER A 32 -9.82 -3.34 6.71
C SER A 32 -11.21 -2.73 6.61
N ARG A 33 -12.25 -3.57 6.49
CA ARG A 33 -13.65 -3.12 6.47
C ARG A 33 -14.06 -2.50 7.82
N LEU A 34 -13.67 -3.12 8.94
CA LEU A 34 -13.91 -2.54 10.27
C LEU A 34 -13.22 -1.17 10.41
N GLN A 35 -11.98 -1.04 9.97
CA GLN A 35 -11.26 0.23 10.00
C GLN A 35 -11.90 1.30 9.12
N ALA A 36 -12.37 0.93 7.92
CA ALA A 36 -13.05 1.86 7.02
C ALA A 36 -14.37 2.39 7.61
N LEU A 37 -15.09 1.56 8.38
CA LEU A 37 -16.28 1.98 9.14
C LEU A 37 -15.93 2.89 10.32
N SER A 38 -14.74 2.73 10.90
CA SER A 38 -14.31 3.41 12.13
C SER A 38 -13.39 4.63 11.92
N MET A 39 -13.29 5.18 10.70
CA MET A 39 -12.43 6.34 10.36
C MET A 39 -12.78 7.66 11.12
N ALA A 40 -13.62 7.61 12.15
CA ALA A 40 -13.96 8.72 13.04
C ALA A 40 -13.31 8.65 14.44
N VAL A 41 -12.48 7.65 14.78
CA VAL A 41 -11.93 7.54 16.15
C VAL A 41 -10.40 7.65 16.17
N ALA A 42 -9.93 8.73 16.80
CA ALA A 42 -8.55 9.00 17.20
C ALA A 42 -8.09 8.03 18.34
N PRO A 43 -6.94 8.24 18.99
CA PRO A 43 -5.69 7.53 18.76
C PRO A 43 -5.34 6.41 19.77
N GLU A 44 -6.29 5.70 20.38
CA GLU A 44 -5.97 4.80 21.54
C GLU A 44 -6.36 3.31 21.39
N GLY A 45 -6.66 2.84 20.18
CA GLY A 45 -6.91 1.41 19.96
C GLY A 45 -7.05 1.03 18.50
N ARG A 46 -5.98 1.14 17.71
CA ARG A 46 -6.01 0.68 16.32
C ARG A 46 -6.08 -0.85 16.30
N LEU A 47 -7.20 -1.40 15.83
CA LEU A 47 -7.27 -2.79 15.39
C LEU A 47 -6.12 -3.03 14.42
N ARG A 48 -5.21 -3.95 14.74
CA ARG A 48 -4.09 -4.28 13.87
C ARG A 48 -4.57 -5.22 12.77
N CYS A 49 -4.31 -4.86 11.52
CA CYS A 49 -4.61 -5.73 10.39
C CYS A 49 -3.38 -6.56 10.00
N THR A 50 -3.58 -7.60 9.20
CA THR A 50 -2.54 -8.22 8.36
C THR A 50 -2.42 -7.47 7.04
N ALA A 51 -1.35 -7.70 6.27
CA ALA A 51 -1.12 -7.04 4.98
C ALA A 51 -2.23 -7.31 3.93
N ASN A 52 -2.91 -8.47 4.02
CA ASN A 52 -4.07 -8.79 3.19
C ASN A 52 -5.41 -8.22 3.73
N GLY A 53 -5.37 -7.42 4.80
CA GLY A 53 -6.55 -6.74 5.35
C GLY A 53 -7.39 -7.56 6.32
N ASN A 54 -6.95 -8.75 6.71
CA ASN A 54 -7.58 -9.53 7.77
C ASN A 54 -7.22 -9.00 9.16
N LEU A 55 -7.93 -9.47 10.18
CA LEU A 55 -7.56 -9.25 11.58
C LEU A 55 -6.21 -9.91 11.88
N SER A 56 -5.29 -9.14 12.44
CA SER A 56 -4.06 -9.72 12.99
C SER A 56 -4.44 -10.59 14.19
N PRO A 57 -3.92 -11.83 14.30
CA PRO A 57 -4.18 -12.69 15.45
C PRO A 57 -3.74 -12.07 16.77
N LEU A 58 -2.70 -11.24 16.78
CA LEU A 58 -2.23 -10.53 17.97
C LEU A 58 -2.75 -9.08 17.97
N GLN A 59 -3.53 -8.73 18.98
CA GLN A 59 -4.01 -7.37 19.22
C GLN A 59 -3.48 -6.84 20.55
N CYS A 60 -3.26 -5.53 20.61
CA CYS A 60 -2.90 -4.83 21.83
C CYS A 60 -3.65 -3.51 21.94
N SER A 61 -4.13 -3.21 23.14
CA SER A 61 -4.54 -1.88 23.58
C SER A 61 -3.43 -1.25 24.42
N ASP A 62 -3.67 -0.06 24.98
CA ASP A 62 -2.71 0.58 25.89
C ASP A 62 -2.50 -0.18 27.22
N THR A 63 -3.37 -1.15 27.54
CA THR A 63 -3.36 -1.84 28.83
C THR A 63 -3.17 -3.34 28.73
N HIS A 64 -3.64 -3.97 27.64
CA HIS A 64 -3.64 -5.43 27.50
C HIS A 64 -3.31 -5.85 26.06
N CYS A 65 -2.70 -7.02 25.92
CA CYS A 65 -2.56 -7.73 24.65
C CYS A 65 -3.36 -9.04 24.70
N TYR A 66 -3.95 -9.42 23.58
CA TYR A 66 -4.82 -10.59 23.48
C TYR A 66 -4.75 -11.21 22.09
N CYS A 67 -5.09 -12.50 22.02
CA CYS A 67 -5.22 -13.21 20.76
C CYS A 67 -6.66 -13.16 20.25
N LEU A 68 -6.80 -13.05 18.93
CA LEU A 68 -8.07 -13.20 18.23
C LEU A 68 -8.02 -14.39 17.28
N THR A 69 -9.14 -15.10 17.19
CA THR A 69 -9.45 -16.04 16.11
C THR A 69 -9.69 -15.28 14.80
N PRO A 70 -9.65 -15.94 13.62
CA PRO A 70 -9.92 -15.27 12.33
C PRO A 70 -11.29 -14.58 12.23
N ASP A 71 -12.31 -15.08 12.94
CA ASP A 71 -13.65 -14.49 13.05
C ASP A 71 -13.76 -13.37 14.12
N GLY A 72 -12.67 -13.04 14.81
CA GLY A 72 -12.57 -11.91 15.73
C GLY A 72 -12.99 -12.20 17.18
N ARG A 73 -13.05 -13.47 17.59
CA ARG A 73 -13.32 -13.86 18.98
C ARG A 73 -12.02 -13.96 19.77
N LEU A 74 -12.06 -13.78 21.09
CA LEU A 74 -10.88 -13.95 21.95
C LEU A 74 -10.42 -15.42 21.94
N ASP A 75 -9.13 -15.61 21.64
CA ASP A 75 -8.45 -16.92 21.70
C ASP A 75 -7.58 -17.01 22.97
N GLY A 76 -8.24 -17.24 24.10
CA GLY A 76 -7.61 -17.30 25.42
C GLY A 76 -7.63 -15.97 26.19
N PRO A 77 -7.05 -15.95 27.40
CA PRO A 77 -7.11 -14.79 28.29
C PRO A 77 -6.17 -13.66 27.80
N PRO A 78 -6.62 -12.40 27.83
CA PRO A 78 -5.74 -11.24 27.68
C PRO A 78 -4.66 -11.22 28.75
N ILE A 79 -3.49 -10.70 28.41
CA ILE A 79 -2.42 -10.41 29.36
C ILE A 79 -2.21 -8.90 29.47
N PRO A 80 -1.81 -8.36 30.64
CA PRO A 80 -1.40 -6.97 30.75
C PRO A 80 -0.22 -6.65 29.82
N ILE A 81 -0.17 -5.45 29.24
CA ILE A 81 0.89 -5.03 28.29
C ILE A 81 2.31 -5.05 28.89
N LYS A 82 2.41 -5.01 30.23
CA LYS A 82 3.67 -5.12 30.97
C LYS A 82 4.20 -6.55 31.05
N GLU A 83 3.35 -7.54 30.76
CA GLU A 83 3.75 -8.94 30.73
C GLU A 83 4.41 -9.33 29.41
N PRO A 84 5.26 -10.37 29.40
CA PRO A 84 5.88 -10.85 28.17
C PRO A 84 4.83 -11.35 27.17
N ILE A 85 4.64 -10.62 26.07
CA ILE A 85 3.69 -10.97 25.02
C ILE A 85 4.01 -12.29 24.32
N GLN A 86 5.25 -12.78 24.45
CA GLN A 86 5.69 -14.09 24.00
C GLN A 86 4.89 -15.24 24.63
N ARG A 87 4.16 -14.98 25.73
CA ARG A 87 3.25 -15.95 26.35
C ARG A 87 1.97 -16.18 25.57
N LEU A 88 1.57 -15.22 24.73
CA LEU A 88 0.40 -15.36 23.88
C LEU A 88 0.70 -16.33 22.73
N LYS A 89 -0.16 -17.33 22.53
CA LYS A 89 0.03 -18.36 21.49
C LYS A 89 0.09 -17.80 20.07
N CYS A 90 -0.62 -16.70 19.84
CA CYS A 90 -0.64 -15.99 18.56
C CYS A 90 0.57 -15.07 18.35
N PHE A 91 1.48 -14.96 19.32
CA PHE A 91 2.68 -14.13 19.18
C PHE A 91 3.63 -14.75 18.14
N ASN A 92 4.12 -13.92 17.23
CA ASN A 92 5.14 -14.31 16.26
C ASN A 92 6.10 -13.13 16.03
N ALA A 93 7.38 -13.38 16.29
CA ALA A 93 8.44 -12.38 16.22
C ALA A 93 8.64 -11.80 14.82
N ASN A 94 8.23 -12.53 13.76
CA ASN A 94 8.37 -12.10 12.37
C ASN A 94 7.37 -11.01 11.96
N PHE A 95 6.37 -10.69 12.78
CA PHE A 95 5.40 -9.62 12.49
C PHE A 95 5.95 -8.19 12.69
N GLY A 96 7.24 -7.96 12.45
CA GLY A 96 7.82 -6.61 12.35
C GLY A 96 7.92 -5.84 13.67
N HIS A 97 7.96 -6.55 14.79
CA HIS A 97 8.25 -6.02 16.11
C HIS A 97 9.73 -5.61 16.15
N ALA A 98 10.04 -4.35 15.87
CA ALA A 98 11.41 -3.82 15.77
C ALA A 98 12.10 -3.74 17.15
N GLY A 99 12.24 -4.88 17.84
CA GLY A 99 12.64 -4.96 19.23
C GLY A 99 11.59 -4.48 20.23
N ASN A 100 10.46 -3.92 19.75
CA ASN A 100 9.33 -3.51 20.58
C ASN A 100 8.16 -4.51 20.43
N PRO A 101 7.70 -5.15 21.52
CA PRO A 101 6.62 -6.13 21.47
C PRO A 101 5.29 -5.55 20.95
N VAL A 102 5.06 -4.24 21.07
CA VAL A 102 3.75 -3.61 20.83
C VAL A 102 3.75 -2.76 19.55
N LEU A 103 4.86 -2.08 19.25
CA LEU A 103 4.94 -1.16 18.11
C LEU A 103 5.79 -1.73 16.97
N THR A 104 5.25 -1.65 15.76
CA THR A 104 6.04 -1.85 14.55
C THR A 104 7.02 -0.69 14.33
N ARG A 105 8.01 -0.89 13.44
CA ARG A 105 8.99 0.14 13.12
C ARG A 105 8.36 1.49 12.72
N CYS A 106 7.42 1.50 11.78
CA CYS A 106 6.76 2.74 11.35
C CYS A 106 6.05 3.44 12.51
N LEU A 107 5.29 2.68 13.32
CA LEU A 107 4.56 3.24 14.45
C LEU A 107 5.50 3.79 15.53
N HIS A 108 6.64 3.14 15.75
CA HIS A 108 7.69 3.62 16.64
C HIS A 108 8.27 4.95 16.15
N GLU A 109 8.76 4.99 14.90
CA GLU A 109 9.33 6.20 14.30
C GLU A 109 8.32 7.36 14.26
N ARG A 110 7.05 7.06 13.97
CA ARG A 110 5.95 8.04 14.04
C ARG A 110 5.79 8.60 15.45
N LYS A 111 5.76 7.74 16.47
CA LYS A 111 5.62 8.17 17.86
C LYS A 111 6.77 9.08 18.27
N GLU A 112 8.00 8.71 17.93
CA GLU A 112 9.19 9.52 18.23
C GLU A 112 9.15 10.87 17.51
N ALA A 113 8.79 10.89 16.22
CA ALA A 113 8.68 12.14 15.46
C ALA A 113 7.61 13.07 16.04
N VAL A 114 6.43 12.54 16.40
CA VAL A 114 5.38 13.33 17.03
C VAL A 114 5.80 13.81 18.42
N GLN A 115 6.52 13.00 19.21
CA GLN A 115 6.99 13.44 20.53
C GLN A 115 8.07 14.52 20.44
N ARG A 116 8.99 14.42 19.48
CA ARG A 116 10.08 15.39 19.29
C ARG A 116 9.60 16.70 18.67
N PHE A 117 8.67 16.63 17.71
CA PHE A 117 8.30 17.79 16.88
C PHE A 117 6.83 18.22 17.04
N GLY A 118 5.96 17.41 17.66
CA GLY A 118 4.51 17.63 17.72
C GLY A 118 4.01 18.57 18.81
N LYS A 119 4.90 19.17 19.63
CA LYS A 119 4.50 20.11 20.70
C LYS A 119 5.31 21.41 20.70
N LYS A 120 5.17 22.23 19.64
CA LYS A 120 5.30 23.70 19.77
C LYS A 120 4.25 24.38 18.87
N GLN A 121 3.21 24.90 19.53
CA GLN A 121 2.31 25.98 19.07
C GLN A 121 1.78 25.91 17.64
N GLY A 122 0.69 25.17 17.39
CA GLY A 122 -0.34 25.56 16.39
C GLY A 122 0.07 25.81 14.93
N ALA A 123 1.33 25.60 14.55
CA ALA A 123 1.89 25.94 13.26
C ALA A 123 2.86 24.83 12.85
N PHE A 124 2.43 24.08 11.82
CA PHE A 124 3.25 23.49 10.77
C PHE A 124 4.52 22.70 11.18
N ILE A 125 4.34 21.38 11.36
CA ILE A 125 5.40 20.34 11.32
C ILE A 125 6.16 20.37 9.97
N THR A 126 5.56 20.99 8.96
CA THR A 126 5.94 21.06 7.56
C THR A 126 7.10 22.03 7.25
N GLU A 127 7.45 22.97 8.14
CA GLU A 127 8.51 23.97 7.88
C GLU A 127 9.94 23.44 8.11
N LEU A 128 10.11 22.32 8.84
CA LEU A 128 11.44 21.78 9.17
C LEU A 128 11.80 20.47 8.44
N ASN A 129 11.04 20.03 7.43
CA ASN A 129 11.21 18.73 6.77
C ASN A 129 11.12 17.51 7.73
N HIS A 130 10.43 17.64 8.87
CA HIS A 130 10.31 16.60 9.90
C HIS A 130 8.89 16.04 9.96
N ASP A 131 8.39 15.52 8.84
CA ASP A 131 7.09 14.86 8.78
C ASP A 131 7.15 13.48 9.48
N PRO A 132 6.29 13.21 10.48
CA PRO A 132 6.13 11.87 11.03
C PRO A 132 5.68 10.90 9.93
N PRO A 133 6.26 9.70 9.84
CA PRO A 133 5.84 8.74 8.82
C PRO A 133 4.36 8.38 8.96
N THR A 134 3.72 8.18 7.82
CA THR A 134 2.38 7.61 7.76
C THR A 134 2.47 6.09 7.76
N CYS A 135 1.63 5.44 8.56
CA CYS A 135 1.68 3.98 8.75
C CYS A 135 0.33 3.36 8.39
N ASP A 136 0.42 2.25 7.68
CA ASP A 136 -0.71 1.42 7.31
C ASP A 136 -1.28 0.66 8.53
N PRO A 137 -2.51 0.14 8.43
CA PRO A 137 -3.20 -0.62 9.47
C PRO A 137 -2.47 -1.85 10.04
N ASP A 138 -1.59 -2.48 9.25
CA ASP A 138 -0.76 -3.60 9.70
C ASP A 138 0.52 -3.15 10.44
N GLY A 139 0.78 -1.84 10.44
CA GLY A 139 1.94 -1.19 11.00
C GLY A 139 3.12 -1.06 10.04
N SER A 140 2.96 -1.44 8.77
CA SER A 140 3.93 -1.14 7.70
C SER A 140 3.90 0.35 7.35
N TYR A 141 4.85 0.81 6.53
CA TYR A 141 4.80 2.19 6.02
C TYR A 141 3.70 2.31 4.97
N ALA A 142 2.86 3.32 5.16
CA ALA A 142 1.87 3.70 4.16
C ALA A 142 2.59 4.03 2.84
N PRO A 143 2.01 3.68 1.70
CA PRO A 143 2.74 3.66 0.43
C PRO A 143 3.16 5.06 -0.03
N ARG A 144 2.40 6.10 0.31
CA ARG A 144 2.78 7.51 0.12
C ARG A 144 3.45 8.04 1.38
N GLN A 145 4.63 8.62 1.23
CA GLN A 145 5.27 9.45 2.24
C GLN A 145 5.53 10.84 1.68
N CYS A 146 5.55 11.85 2.54
CA CYS A 146 5.91 13.21 2.14
C CYS A 146 6.98 13.73 3.08
N LYS A 147 7.99 14.39 2.51
CA LYS A 147 9.06 15.01 3.26
C LYS A 147 9.43 16.33 2.59
N GLY A 148 9.33 17.42 3.34
CA GLY A 148 9.58 18.75 2.81
C GLY A 148 8.62 19.11 1.68
N ASN A 149 9.15 19.45 0.51
CA ASN A 149 8.36 19.88 -0.66
C ASN A 149 8.01 18.76 -1.65
N LYS A 150 8.25 17.48 -1.30
CA LYS A 150 7.94 16.33 -2.18
C LYS A 150 7.12 15.27 -1.46
N CYS A 151 6.33 14.54 -2.24
CA CYS A 151 5.76 13.25 -1.87
C CYS A 151 6.32 12.16 -2.79
N TYR A 152 6.52 10.97 -2.26
CA TYR A 152 7.18 9.84 -2.92
C TYR A 152 6.61 8.51 -2.42
N CYS A 153 6.83 7.46 -3.20
CA CYS A 153 6.37 6.12 -2.87
C CYS A 153 7.42 5.34 -2.07
N VAL A 154 6.97 4.52 -1.12
CA VAL A 154 7.82 3.61 -0.35
C VAL A 154 7.28 2.17 -0.32
N SER A 155 8.19 1.21 -0.20
CA SER A 155 7.87 -0.19 0.06
C SER A 155 7.22 -0.37 1.45
N PRO A 156 6.65 -1.54 1.78
CA PRO A 156 6.09 -1.80 3.11
C PRO A 156 7.11 -1.64 4.25
N SER A 157 8.41 -1.83 3.97
CA SER A 157 9.50 -1.64 4.92
C SER A 157 9.96 -0.18 5.05
N GLY A 158 9.38 0.75 4.29
CA GLY A 158 9.76 2.16 4.28
C GLY A 158 10.92 2.50 3.35
N LYS A 159 11.36 1.54 2.51
CA LYS A 159 12.40 1.80 1.51
C LYS A 159 11.79 2.60 0.36
N GLU A 160 12.41 3.72 0.04
CA GLU A 160 12.01 4.58 -1.07
C GLU A 160 12.20 3.82 -2.40
N TYR A 161 11.20 3.90 -3.28
CA TYR A 161 11.43 3.58 -4.69
C TYR A 161 12.31 4.66 -5.32
N ASP A 162 12.73 4.48 -6.58
CA ASP A 162 13.52 5.47 -7.32
C ASP A 162 12.86 6.87 -7.24
N MET A 163 13.41 7.74 -6.39
CA MET A 163 12.84 9.06 -6.10
C MET A 163 13.00 10.04 -7.25
N GLU A 164 13.95 9.82 -8.17
CA GLU A 164 14.09 10.67 -9.35
C GLU A 164 12.87 10.46 -10.26
N LYS A 165 12.42 9.20 -10.37
CA LYS A 165 11.27 8.80 -11.17
C LYS A 165 9.93 8.96 -10.44
N TYR A 166 9.85 8.53 -9.18
CA TYR A 166 8.60 8.34 -8.43
C TYR A 166 8.42 9.33 -7.27
N SER A 167 8.68 10.60 -7.55
CA SER A 167 8.34 11.70 -6.66
C SER A 167 7.64 12.84 -7.40
N VAL A 168 6.78 13.54 -6.66
CA VAL A 168 5.98 14.67 -7.15
C VAL A 168 6.02 15.83 -6.15
N PRO A 169 5.81 17.09 -6.58
CA PRO A 169 5.73 18.23 -5.68
C PRO A 169 4.59 18.06 -4.67
N ARG A 170 4.85 18.28 -3.39
CA ARG A 170 3.92 17.98 -2.29
C ARG A 170 2.54 18.64 -2.42
N TYR A 171 2.49 19.84 -2.99
CA TYR A 171 1.28 20.65 -3.12
C TYR A 171 0.70 20.62 -4.55
N SER A 172 0.99 19.57 -5.31
CA SER A 172 0.41 19.37 -6.65
C SER A 172 -0.77 18.41 -6.62
N LYS A 173 -1.60 18.46 -7.66
CA LYS A 173 -2.73 17.54 -7.83
C LYS A 173 -2.28 16.07 -7.87
N GLU A 174 -1.13 15.79 -8.47
CA GLU A 174 -0.56 14.45 -8.52
C GLU A 174 -0.23 13.89 -7.13
N ALA A 175 0.16 14.75 -6.19
CA ALA A 175 0.44 14.38 -4.80
C ALA A 175 -0.83 14.14 -3.98
N GLU A 176 -1.94 14.82 -4.32
CA GLU A 176 -3.26 14.58 -3.75
C GLU A 176 -3.84 13.24 -4.20
N GLU A 177 -3.66 12.89 -5.48
CA GLU A 177 -4.13 11.65 -6.08
C GLU A 177 -3.16 10.46 -5.88
N MET A 178 -2.03 10.66 -5.19
CA MET A 178 -0.95 9.69 -5.05
C MET A 178 -1.32 8.48 -4.17
N THR A 179 -1.56 7.32 -4.79
CA THR A 179 -1.83 6.04 -4.11
C THR A 179 -0.64 5.10 -4.13
N CYS A 180 0.26 5.23 -5.10
CA CYS A 180 1.41 4.33 -5.33
C CYS A 180 1.01 2.87 -5.62
N ASN A 181 -0.25 2.61 -5.99
CA ASN A 181 -0.77 1.24 -6.18
C ASN A 181 0.05 0.43 -7.19
N CYS A 182 0.41 1.04 -8.33
CA CYS A 182 1.15 0.36 -9.39
C CYS A 182 2.51 -0.14 -8.89
N LEU A 183 3.28 0.71 -8.20
CA LEU A 183 4.60 0.31 -7.68
C LEU A 183 4.51 -0.75 -6.58
N ARG A 184 3.55 -0.59 -5.66
CA ARG A 184 3.36 -1.55 -4.56
C ARG A 184 3.00 -2.93 -5.08
N GLU A 185 2.19 -2.99 -6.13
CA GLU A 185 1.70 -4.23 -6.70
C GLU A 185 2.72 -4.89 -7.61
N GLN A 186 3.52 -4.11 -8.34
CA GLN A 186 4.70 -4.62 -9.02
C GLN A 186 5.70 -5.24 -8.04
N GLN A 187 5.94 -4.59 -6.89
CA GLN A 187 6.79 -5.16 -5.85
C GLN A 187 6.20 -6.45 -5.28
N LEU A 188 4.90 -6.48 -4.95
CA LEU A 188 4.24 -7.68 -4.43
C LEU A 188 4.45 -8.89 -5.36
N LEU A 189 4.32 -8.69 -6.67
CA LEU A 189 4.55 -9.72 -7.68
C LEU A 189 6.04 -10.05 -7.91
N TRP A 190 6.94 -9.15 -7.56
CA TRP A 190 8.38 -9.41 -7.57
C TRP A 190 8.78 -10.29 -6.38
N ASP A 191 8.28 -9.95 -5.20
CA ASP A 191 8.58 -10.62 -3.93
C ASP A 191 7.96 -12.03 -3.86
N ALA A 192 6.90 -12.30 -4.64
CA ALA A 192 6.29 -13.63 -4.78
C ALA A 192 7.20 -14.71 -5.41
N GLY A 193 8.36 -14.31 -5.94
CA GLY A 193 9.39 -15.23 -6.43
C GLY A 193 9.19 -15.71 -7.88
N PRO A 194 10.17 -16.47 -8.40
CA PRO A 194 10.27 -16.78 -9.84
C PRO A 194 9.14 -17.66 -10.39
N SER A 195 8.50 -18.49 -9.57
CA SER A 195 7.38 -19.35 -9.97
C SER A 195 6.13 -18.53 -10.32
N VAL A 196 5.84 -17.50 -9.52
CA VAL A 196 4.76 -16.54 -9.78
C VAL A 196 5.19 -15.55 -10.87
N ALA A 197 6.43 -15.06 -10.82
CA ALA A 197 7.01 -14.13 -11.78
C ALA A 197 6.99 -14.63 -13.23
N SER A 198 7.19 -15.93 -13.44
CA SER A 198 7.33 -16.55 -14.77
C SER A 198 5.98 -16.86 -15.43
N SER A 199 4.85 -16.68 -14.73
CA SER A 199 3.53 -16.79 -15.35
C SER A 199 3.37 -15.69 -16.39
N MET A 200 2.91 -16.05 -17.60
CA MET A 200 2.65 -15.10 -18.69
C MET A 200 1.76 -13.92 -18.25
N LEU A 201 0.84 -14.16 -17.31
CA LEU A 201 -0.02 -13.13 -16.74
C LEU A 201 0.76 -12.14 -15.86
N VAL A 202 1.73 -12.62 -15.09
CA VAL A 202 2.56 -11.81 -14.20
C VAL A 202 3.65 -11.07 -14.98
N THR A 203 4.25 -11.71 -16.00
CA THR A 203 5.20 -11.03 -16.89
C THR A 203 4.54 -9.88 -17.65
N THR A 204 3.32 -10.07 -18.16
CA THR A 204 2.53 -8.99 -18.81
C THR A 204 2.19 -7.87 -17.82
N PHE A 205 1.92 -8.20 -16.56
CA PHE A 205 1.63 -7.22 -15.52
C PHE A 205 2.87 -6.39 -15.13
N ARG A 206 4.07 -6.99 -15.18
CA ARG A 206 5.34 -6.27 -14.95
C ARG A 206 5.62 -5.20 -16.01
N LEU A 207 5.03 -5.34 -17.20
CA LEU A 207 5.13 -4.36 -18.26
C LEU A 207 4.18 -3.17 -18.07
N GLN A 208 3.31 -3.20 -17.06
CA GLN A 208 2.48 -2.04 -16.76
C GLN A 208 3.34 -0.84 -16.37
N ARG A 209 2.99 0.33 -16.90
CA ARG A 209 3.70 1.58 -16.62
C ARG A 209 3.06 2.30 -15.44
N CYS A 210 3.89 2.72 -14.51
CA CYS A 210 3.48 3.56 -13.39
C CYS A 210 3.82 5.03 -13.68
N ALA A 211 2.91 5.93 -13.35
CA ALA A 211 3.13 7.37 -13.39
C ALA A 211 4.12 7.83 -12.29
N ARG A 212 4.52 9.11 -12.31
CA ARG A 212 5.48 9.66 -11.32
C ARG A 212 4.97 9.65 -9.88
N ASN A 213 3.66 9.68 -9.67
CA ASN A 213 3.05 9.48 -8.35
C ASN A 213 2.88 7.99 -7.98
N GLY A 214 3.47 7.07 -8.77
CA GLY A 214 3.42 5.63 -8.54
C GLY A 214 2.06 4.99 -8.80
N ASN A 215 1.08 5.74 -9.31
CA ASN A 215 -0.21 5.20 -9.72
C ASN A 215 -0.09 4.50 -11.08
N TYR A 216 -1.12 3.75 -11.47
CA TYR A 216 -1.23 3.25 -12.84
C TYR A 216 -1.32 4.42 -13.82
N LEU A 217 -0.50 4.38 -14.86
CA LEU A 217 -0.70 5.25 -16.01
C LEU A 217 -2.05 4.85 -16.67
N PRO A 218 -2.99 5.77 -16.91
CA PRO A 218 -4.31 5.41 -17.44
C PRO A 218 -4.25 4.67 -18.78
N MET A 219 -3.26 4.96 -19.62
CA MET A 219 -2.96 4.17 -20.80
C MET A 219 -1.87 3.15 -20.48
N GLN A 220 -2.11 1.89 -20.83
CA GLN A 220 -1.18 0.77 -20.63
C GLN A 220 -0.93 0.08 -21.96
N CYS A 221 0.34 -0.06 -22.34
CA CYS A 221 0.76 -0.88 -23.46
C CYS A 221 1.57 -2.04 -22.90
N THR A 222 0.93 -3.20 -22.74
CA THR A 222 1.52 -4.35 -22.03
C THR A 222 2.16 -5.37 -22.96
N THR A 223 1.99 -5.21 -24.26
CA THR A 223 2.77 -5.88 -25.30
C THR A 223 3.26 -4.80 -26.27
N PRO A 224 4.36 -5.03 -27.02
CA PRO A 224 4.82 -4.06 -28.03
C PRO A 224 3.71 -3.65 -29.00
N SER A 225 2.73 -4.52 -29.26
CA SER A 225 1.68 -4.29 -30.25
C SER A 225 0.33 -3.84 -29.70
N SER A 226 0.07 -3.87 -28.38
CA SER A 226 -1.28 -3.66 -27.84
C SER A 226 -1.35 -2.68 -26.67
N CYS A 227 -2.26 -1.71 -26.79
CA CYS A 227 -2.54 -0.68 -25.78
C CYS A 227 -4.01 -0.70 -25.35
N ARG A 228 -4.27 -0.32 -24.10
CA ARG A 228 -5.60 -0.28 -23.47
C ARG A 228 -5.68 0.81 -22.41
N CYS A 229 -6.88 1.20 -22.04
CA CYS A 229 -7.15 2.01 -20.87
C CYS A 229 -7.33 1.13 -19.63
N VAL A 230 -6.83 1.61 -18.49
CA VAL A 230 -7.06 1.04 -17.17
C VAL A 230 -7.65 2.08 -16.22
N ASP A 231 -8.33 1.62 -15.18
CA ASP A 231 -8.79 2.45 -14.07
C ASP A 231 -7.66 2.77 -13.07
N SER A 232 -8.00 3.47 -11.99
CA SER A 232 -7.06 3.85 -10.92
C SER A 232 -6.42 2.66 -10.20
N ASP A 233 -7.02 1.49 -10.32
CA ASP A 233 -6.56 0.23 -9.75
C ASP A 233 -5.95 -0.69 -10.80
N GLY A 234 -5.70 -0.20 -12.00
CA GLY A 234 -5.00 -0.93 -13.05
C GLY A 234 -5.85 -1.97 -13.78
N TYR A 235 -7.18 -2.00 -13.57
CA TYR A 235 -8.09 -2.88 -14.30
C TYR A 235 -8.49 -2.27 -15.64
N GLN A 236 -8.45 -3.09 -16.69
CA GLN A 236 -8.82 -2.68 -18.04
C GLN A 236 -10.28 -2.24 -18.13
N ASN A 237 -10.51 -1.06 -18.72
CA ASN A 237 -11.83 -0.46 -18.91
C ASN A 237 -12.08 0.00 -20.36
N SER A 238 -11.22 -0.40 -21.31
CA SER A 238 -11.44 -0.27 -22.76
C SER A 238 -11.10 -1.57 -23.49
N PRO A 239 -11.56 -1.77 -24.73
CA PRO A 239 -10.96 -2.74 -25.63
C PRO A 239 -9.46 -2.45 -25.85
N ASP A 240 -8.73 -3.49 -26.23
CA ASP A 240 -7.37 -3.37 -26.72
C ASP A 240 -7.37 -2.71 -28.12
N VAL A 241 -6.38 -1.87 -28.39
CA VAL A 241 -6.09 -1.30 -29.71
C VAL A 241 -4.63 -1.57 -30.06
N MET A 242 -4.30 -1.51 -31.34
CA MET A 242 -2.90 -1.61 -31.74
C MET A 242 -2.09 -0.41 -31.23
N ALA A 243 -0.79 -0.59 -30.95
CA ALA A 243 0.07 0.47 -30.40
C ALA A 243 0.13 1.74 -31.28
N TRP A 244 0.08 1.58 -32.61
CA TRP A 244 0.01 2.69 -33.57
C TRP A 244 -1.36 3.40 -33.56
N GLU A 245 -2.41 2.75 -33.04
CA GLU A 245 -3.76 3.29 -32.87
C GLU A 245 -3.99 3.88 -31.47
N ARG A 246 -2.98 3.91 -30.59
CA ARG A 246 -3.13 4.34 -29.18
C ARG A 246 -3.82 5.70 -29.01
N LYS A 247 -3.65 6.62 -29.97
CA LYS A 247 -4.30 7.94 -29.98
C LYS A 247 -5.84 7.88 -30.04
N ARG A 248 -6.41 6.72 -30.40
CA ARG A 248 -7.86 6.46 -30.42
C ARG A 248 -8.42 6.13 -29.03
N LEU A 249 -7.57 5.78 -28.06
CA LEU A 249 -8.00 5.49 -26.69
C LEU A 249 -8.47 6.76 -25.99
N LYS A 250 -9.62 6.68 -25.31
CA LYS A 250 -10.19 7.84 -24.57
C LYS A 250 -9.29 8.33 -23.43
N CYS A 251 -8.47 7.44 -22.87
CA CYS A 251 -7.52 7.77 -21.81
C CYS A 251 -6.20 8.34 -22.35
N TYR A 252 -5.99 8.41 -23.68
CA TYR A 252 -4.74 8.89 -24.27
C TYR A 252 -4.47 10.35 -23.89
N LYS A 253 -3.20 10.63 -23.59
CA LYS A 253 -2.62 11.97 -23.50
C LYS A 253 -1.26 11.94 -24.18
N GLU A 254 -0.89 13.02 -24.86
CA GLU A 254 0.39 13.12 -25.57
C GLU A 254 1.59 12.92 -24.64
N GLU A 255 1.51 13.44 -23.41
CA GLU A 255 2.51 13.26 -22.35
C GLU A 255 2.73 11.79 -21.96
N TYR A 256 1.85 10.86 -22.33
CA TYR A 256 2.04 9.44 -22.03
C TYR A 256 3.04 8.76 -22.96
N ASP A 257 3.29 9.30 -24.15
CA ASP A 257 4.22 8.69 -25.12
C ASP A 257 5.64 8.59 -24.56
N GLN A 258 6.04 9.49 -23.64
CA GLN A 258 7.34 9.42 -22.97
C GLN A 258 7.54 8.15 -22.11
N TYR A 259 6.45 7.52 -21.64
CA TYR A 259 6.51 6.31 -20.81
C TYR A 259 6.75 5.03 -21.61
N PHE A 260 6.66 5.12 -22.94
CA PHE A 260 6.72 3.99 -23.87
C PHE A 260 7.74 4.21 -24.99
N ARG A 261 8.58 5.25 -24.89
CA ARG A 261 9.51 5.66 -25.97
C ARG A 261 10.40 4.49 -26.44
N ASP A 262 10.93 3.73 -25.50
CA ASP A 262 11.81 2.58 -25.77
C ASP A 262 11.07 1.36 -26.38
N GLU A 263 9.74 1.33 -26.41
CA GLU A 263 8.93 0.22 -26.94
C GLU A 263 8.14 0.59 -28.21
N ILE A 264 8.00 1.89 -28.48
CA ILE A 264 7.26 2.42 -29.64
C ILE A 264 8.19 2.75 -30.81
N GLU A 265 9.46 3.10 -30.54
CA GLU A 265 10.44 3.42 -31.60
C GLU A 265 11.01 2.17 -32.30
N ASP A 266 10.78 0.97 -31.75
CA ASP A 266 11.20 -0.32 -32.31
C ASP A 266 10.09 -1.01 -33.17
N LEU A 267 9.04 -0.27 -33.57
CA LEU A 267 7.91 -0.75 -34.41
C LEU A 267 7.88 -0.11 -35.79
#